data_AF-A0A7Y2TIX1-F1
#
_entry.id   AF-A0A7Y2TIX1-F1
#
_cell.length_a   1.000
_cell.length_b   1.000
_cell.length_c   1.000
_cell.angle_alpha   90.00
_cell.angle_beta   90.00
_cell.angle_gamma   90.00
#
_symmetry.space_group_name_H-M   'P 1'
#
loop_
_entity.id
_entity.type
_entity.pdbx_description
1 polymer ?
#
loop_
_entity_poly.entity_id
_entity_poly.type
_entity_poly.pdbx_seq_one_letter_code
_entity_poly.pdbx_strand_id
1 'polypeptide(L)'
;MAKDHLYQLVEKHNLCPKYTGLERTKDACYLGDSCTFCVGSESLSQYNERVENTVNHDENKVTGVLVGRGRSLEEQSVIYIENGDYKGFGYFNSSHQPSFDELVDLIQPYKNNNDVKRILNGFFGKPLPKQYTFIKTSEIKGTSTASQ
;
A
#
# COMPACT_ATOMS: atom_id res chain seq x y z
N MET A 1 4.94 3.18 21.55
CA MET A 1 3.70 3.99 21.56
C MET A 1 3.50 4.61 20.18
N ALA A 2 2.29 5.07 19.83
CA ALA A 2 2.00 5.65 18.50
C ALA A 2 2.91 6.85 18.15
N LYS A 3 3.31 7.65 19.15
CA LYS A 3 4.23 8.78 18.98
C LYS A 3 5.64 8.35 18.59
N ASP A 4 6.15 7.26 19.17
CA ASP A 4 7.50 6.74 18.87
C ASP A 4 7.60 6.29 17.40
N HIS A 5 6.53 5.70 16.86
CA HIS A 5 6.48 5.32 15.44
C HIS A 5 6.58 6.54 14.51
N LEU A 6 5.96 7.67 14.88
CA LEU A 6 6.08 8.91 14.11
C LEU A 6 7.50 9.48 14.15
N TYR A 7 8.20 9.39 15.29
CA TYR A 7 9.62 9.76 15.36
C TYR A 7 10.51 8.83 14.52
N GLN A 8 10.23 7.52 14.51
CA GLN A 8 10.94 6.58 13.63
C GLN A 8 10.79 6.94 12.14
N LEU A 9 9.60 7.37 11.72
CA LEU A 9 9.38 7.83 10.34
C LEU A 9 10.15 9.12 10.05
N VAL A 10 10.17 10.05 11.01
CA VAL A 10 10.94 11.29 10.90
C VAL A 10 12.43 11.02 10.73
N GLU A 11 12.98 10.10 11.52
CA GLU A 11 14.39 9.69 11.42
C GLU A 11 14.68 8.93 10.12
N LYS A 12 13.82 7.96 9.74
CA LYS A 12 13.98 7.16 8.53
C LYS A 12 13.98 8.02 7.25
N HIS A 13 13.17 9.08 7.23
CA HIS A 13 12.94 9.90 6.04
C HIS A 13 13.54 11.32 6.14
N ASN A 14 14.35 11.61 7.17
CA ASN A 14 14.96 12.91 7.41
C ASN A 14 13.93 14.07 7.30
N LEU A 15 12.78 13.91 7.94
CA LEU A 15 11.74 14.94 8.00
C LEU A 15 12.03 15.90 9.16
N CYS A 16 11.45 17.10 9.13
CA CYS A 16 11.60 18.03 10.23
C CYS A 16 10.51 17.78 11.31
N PRO A 17 10.86 17.44 12.57
CA PRO A 17 9.89 17.21 13.66
C PRO A 17 8.93 18.37 13.93
N LYS A 18 9.40 19.61 13.68
CA LYS A 18 8.62 20.84 13.80
C LYS A 18 7.53 20.92 12.73
N TYR A 19 7.90 20.71 11.47
CA TYR A 19 6.97 20.85 10.35
C TYR A 19 6.12 19.60 10.11
N THR A 20 6.46 18.45 10.69
CA THR A 20 5.57 17.29 10.82
C THR A 20 4.59 17.43 11.99
N GLY A 21 4.71 18.48 12.82
CA GLY A 21 3.80 18.75 13.94
C GLY A 21 4.04 17.90 15.19
N LEU A 22 5.13 17.13 15.25
CA LEU A 22 5.52 16.36 16.44
C LEU A 22 6.10 17.25 17.54
N GLU A 23 6.66 18.39 17.17
CA GLU A 23 7.22 19.38 18.07
C GLU A 23 6.58 20.76 17.87
N ARG A 24 6.35 21.46 18.98
CA ARG A 24 5.85 22.84 18.98
C ARG A 24 6.96 23.76 19.50
N THR A 25 7.83 24.19 18.61
CA THR A 25 8.90 25.16 18.91
C THR A 25 8.88 26.30 17.90
N LYS A 26 9.25 27.50 18.34
CA LYS A 26 9.40 28.67 17.45
C LYS A 26 10.74 28.64 16.72
N ASP A 27 11.76 28.09 17.36
CA ASP A 27 13.15 28.05 16.89
C ASP A 27 13.42 26.75 16.09
N ALA A 28 14.66 26.27 16.10
CA ALA A 28 15.06 25.01 15.48
C ALA A 28 14.44 23.79 16.20
N CYS A 29 14.21 22.69 15.46
CA CYS A 29 13.80 21.40 16.02
C CYS A 29 14.95 20.71 16.78
N TYR A 30 14.67 19.63 17.53
CA TYR A 30 15.68 18.92 18.32
C TYR A 30 16.91 18.42 17.53
N LEU A 31 16.75 18.19 16.21
CA LEU A 31 17.82 17.74 15.33
C LEU A 31 18.91 18.81 15.07
N GLY A 32 18.66 20.08 15.41
CA GLY A 32 19.61 21.18 15.21
C GLY A 32 20.10 21.25 13.76
N ASP A 33 21.43 21.25 13.60
CA ASP A 33 22.13 21.36 12.31
C ASP A 33 21.88 20.18 11.36
N SER A 34 21.43 19.04 11.89
CA SER A 34 21.09 17.85 11.09
C SER A 34 19.77 18.01 10.33
N CYS A 35 18.97 19.04 10.66
CA CYS A 35 17.73 19.32 9.94
C CYS A 35 17.98 20.27 8.77
N THR A 36 18.04 19.70 7.56
CA THR A 36 18.25 20.43 6.31
C THR A 36 17.24 21.56 6.08
N PHE A 37 15.99 21.38 6.52
CA PHE A 37 14.94 22.39 6.36
C PHE A 37 15.05 23.54 7.37
N CYS A 38 15.32 23.25 8.66
CA CYS A 38 15.48 24.29 9.67
C CYS A 38 16.72 25.17 9.43
N VAL A 39 17.78 24.59 8.85
CA VAL A 39 19.03 25.30 8.51
C VAL A 39 18.90 26.08 7.19
N GLY A 40 17.83 25.84 6.41
CA GLY A 40 17.62 26.50 5.12
C GLY A 40 18.47 25.94 3.98
N SER A 41 19.03 24.75 4.15
CA SER A 41 19.86 24.05 3.15
C SER A 41 19.05 23.43 2.00
N GLU A 42 17.73 23.40 2.11
CA GLU A 42 16.81 22.93 1.08
C GLU A 42 15.65 23.90 0.87
N SER A 43 15.08 23.88 -0.33
CA SER A 43 13.89 24.68 -0.66
C SER A 43 12.60 24.05 -0.15
N LEU A 44 11.55 24.88 -0.02
CA LEU A 44 10.19 24.42 0.30
C LEU A 44 9.70 23.33 -0.66
N SER A 45 10.00 23.48 -1.96
CA SER A 45 9.59 22.51 -2.97
C SER A 45 10.24 21.15 -2.75
N GLN A 46 11.55 21.12 -2.48
CA GLN A 46 12.30 19.89 -2.21
C GLN A 46 11.83 19.20 -0.92
N TYR A 47 11.57 19.99 0.13
CA TYR A 47 11.04 19.45 1.38
C TYR A 47 9.66 18.83 1.18
N ASN A 48 8.75 19.52 0.51
CA ASN A 48 7.40 19.03 0.23
C ASN A 48 7.43 17.77 -0.63
N GLU A 49 8.27 17.73 -1.66
CA GLU A 49 8.46 16.54 -2.49
C GLU A 49 8.96 15.35 -1.64
N ARG A 50 9.90 15.57 -0.71
CA ARG A 50 10.34 14.52 0.23
C ARG A 50 9.22 14.04 1.14
N VAL A 51 8.39 14.95 1.65
CA VAL A 51 7.23 14.60 2.48
C VAL A 51 6.23 13.78 1.68
N GLU A 52 5.87 14.21 0.48
CA GLU A 52 4.95 13.48 -0.41
C GLU A 52 5.50 12.10 -0.76
N ASN A 53 6.78 12.02 -1.11
CA ASN A 53 7.45 10.75 -1.34
C ASN A 53 7.38 9.86 -0.10
N THR A 54 7.57 10.39 1.11
CA THR A 54 7.47 9.59 2.34
C THR A 54 6.06 9.04 2.58
N VAL A 55 5.02 9.84 2.35
CA VAL A 55 3.61 9.43 2.49
C VAL A 55 3.18 8.45 1.39
N ASN A 56 3.75 8.60 0.20
CA ASN A 56 3.43 7.77 -0.95
C ASN A 56 4.26 6.48 -1.00
N HIS A 57 5.46 6.48 -0.42
CA HIS A 57 6.38 5.35 -0.28
C HIS A 57 5.96 4.44 0.89
N ASP A 58 4.66 4.19 1.00
CA ASP A 58 4.21 3.00 1.72
C ASP A 58 4.52 1.81 0.79
N GLU A 59 5.63 1.13 1.05
CA GLU A 59 6.11 -0.05 0.30
C GLU A 59 5.07 -1.20 0.28
N ASN A 60 3.99 -1.04 1.05
CA ASN A 60 2.88 -1.97 1.18
C ASN A 60 1.65 -1.62 0.31
N LYS A 61 1.67 -0.53 -0.49
CA LYS A 61 0.59 -0.22 -1.45
C LYS A 61 0.65 -1.20 -2.61
N VAL A 62 0.13 -2.40 -2.40
CA VAL A 62 -0.03 -3.42 -3.42
C VAL A 62 -1.34 -3.23 -4.16
N THR A 63 -1.29 -3.32 -5.49
CA THR A 63 -2.49 -3.41 -6.34
C THR A 63 -2.48 -4.76 -7.03
N GLY A 64 -3.56 -5.50 -6.87
CA GLY A 64 -3.65 -6.86 -7.36
C GLY A 64 -4.91 -7.57 -6.88
N VAL A 65 -5.01 -8.84 -7.25
CA VAL A 65 -6.08 -9.73 -6.82
C VAL A 65 -5.53 -10.87 -5.99
N LEU A 66 -6.24 -11.20 -4.92
CA LEU A 66 -5.98 -12.37 -4.09
C LEU A 66 -6.99 -13.45 -4.46
N VAL A 67 -6.51 -14.55 -5.01
CA VAL A 67 -7.34 -15.70 -5.40
C VAL A 67 -7.21 -16.80 -4.34
N GLY A 68 -8.35 -17.39 -3.97
CA GLY A 68 -8.43 -18.46 -2.98
C GLY A 68 -9.50 -19.51 -3.32
N ARG A 69 -9.77 -20.39 -2.36
CA ARG A 69 -10.86 -21.37 -2.48
C ARG A 69 -12.23 -20.68 -2.38
N GLY A 70 -13.17 -21.07 -3.21
CA GLY A 70 -14.56 -20.65 -3.14
C GLY A 70 -15.37 -21.48 -2.14
N ARG A 71 -16.69 -21.35 -2.22
CA ARG A 71 -17.63 -22.04 -1.31
C ARG A 71 -17.80 -23.52 -1.68
N SER A 72 -17.65 -23.85 -2.96
CA SER A 72 -17.69 -25.20 -3.51
C SER A 72 -16.35 -25.56 -4.15
N LEU A 73 -16.16 -26.82 -4.51
CA LEU A 73 -14.95 -27.28 -5.21
C LEU A 73 -14.81 -26.70 -6.63
N GLU A 74 -15.93 -26.33 -7.24
CA GLU A 74 -16.01 -25.79 -8.60
C GLU A 74 -15.92 -24.26 -8.63
N GLU A 75 -15.73 -23.62 -7.48
CA GLU A 75 -15.68 -22.17 -7.34
C GLU A 75 -14.36 -21.71 -6.70
N GLN A 76 -13.83 -20.59 -7.18
CA GLN A 76 -12.73 -19.85 -6.57
C GLN A 76 -13.22 -18.49 -6.07
N SER A 77 -12.63 -18.02 -4.99
CA SER A 77 -12.85 -16.66 -4.49
C SER A 77 -11.78 -15.73 -5.01
N VAL A 78 -12.16 -14.48 -5.24
CA VAL A 78 -11.24 -13.40 -5.58
C VAL A 78 -11.51 -12.18 -4.71
N ILE A 79 -10.43 -11.53 -4.25
CA ILE A 79 -10.48 -10.27 -3.53
C ILE A 79 -9.65 -9.26 -4.31
N TYR A 80 -10.19 -8.07 -4.55
CA TYR A 80 -9.47 -6.99 -5.22
C TYR A 80 -8.94 -5.98 -4.22
N ILE A 81 -7.65 -5.65 -4.39
CA ILE A 81 -6.91 -4.71 -3.56
C ILE A 81 -6.29 -3.69 -4.51
N GLU A 82 -6.50 -2.41 -4.20
CA GLU A 82 -5.95 -1.30 -4.96
C GLU A 82 -5.25 -0.35 -4.01
N ASN A 83 -3.95 -0.11 -4.25
CA ASN A 83 -3.10 0.74 -3.42
C ASN A 83 -3.14 0.34 -1.93
N GLY A 84 -3.20 -0.97 -1.65
CA GLY A 84 -3.31 -1.52 -0.30
C GLY A 84 -4.71 -1.43 0.32
N ASP A 85 -5.68 -0.80 -0.35
CA ASP A 85 -7.06 -0.73 0.11
C ASP A 85 -7.90 -1.87 -0.47
N TYR A 86 -8.68 -2.50 0.41
CA TYR A 86 -9.70 -3.47 0.01
C TYR A 86 -10.80 -2.80 -0.81
N LYS A 87 -11.13 -3.38 -1.96
CA LYS A 87 -12.19 -2.86 -2.84
C LYS A 87 -13.41 -3.76 -2.89
N GLY A 88 -13.28 -5.03 -2.53
CA GLY A 88 -14.38 -5.97 -2.58
C GLY A 88 -13.93 -7.40 -2.81
N PHE A 89 -14.91 -8.27 -3.01
CA PHE A 89 -14.69 -9.67 -3.32
C PHE A 89 -15.69 -10.18 -4.36
N GLY A 90 -15.36 -11.29 -4.99
CA GLY A 90 -16.19 -11.98 -5.96
C GLY A 90 -15.87 -13.47 -6.01
N TYR A 91 -16.54 -14.16 -6.92
CA TYR A 91 -16.34 -15.59 -7.15
C TYR A 91 -16.36 -15.89 -8.65
N PHE A 92 -15.63 -16.92 -9.06
CA PHE A 92 -15.62 -17.41 -10.44
C PHE A 92 -15.49 -18.93 -10.47
N ASN A 93 -15.84 -19.53 -11.60
CA ASN A 93 -15.77 -20.98 -11.77
C ASN A 93 -14.32 -21.44 -11.95
N SER A 94 -13.89 -22.46 -11.20
CA SER A 94 -12.53 -23.03 -11.23
C SER A 94 -12.11 -23.60 -12.60
N SER A 95 -13.06 -23.86 -13.50
CA SER A 95 -12.81 -24.42 -14.84
C SER A 95 -12.35 -23.36 -15.84
N HIS A 96 -12.57 -22.08 -15.55
CA HIS A 96 -12.15 -20.95 -16.37
C HIS A 96 -11.08 -20.16 -15.62
N GLN A 97 -10.03 -19.74 -16.30
CA GLN A 97 -9.02 -18.86 -15.74
C GLN A 97 -9.21 -17.45 -16.29
N PRO A 98 -10.03 -16.61 -15.63
CA PRO A 98 -10.35 -15.28 -16.12
C PRO A 98 -9.13 -14.36 -16.19
N SER A 99 -9.18 -13.41 -17.12
CA SER A 99 -8.19 -12.33 -17.16
C SER A 99 -8.29 -11.44 -15.92
N PHE A 100 -7.28 -10.60 -15.69
CA PHE A 100 -7.32 -9.66 -14.57
C PHE A 100 -8.51 -8.70 -14.65
N ASP A 101 -8.82 -8.19 -15.85
CA ASP A 101 -9.94 -7.28 -16.06
C ASP A 101 -11.28 -7.98 -15.78
N GLU A 102 -11.45 -9.22 -16.26
CA GLU A 102 -12.62 -10.05 -15.93
C GLU A 102 -12.75 -10.30 -14.43
N LEU A 103 -11.64 -10.54 -13.73
CA LEU A 103 -11.66 -10.72 -12.27
C LEU A 103 -12.09 -9.46 -11.53
N VAL A 104 -11.65 -8.28 -11.99
CA VAL A 104 -12.04 -6.98 -11.41
C VAL A 104 -13.52 -6.70 -11.66
N ASP A 105 -14.05 -7.04 -12.84
CA ASP A 105 -15.47 -6.87 -13.18
C ASP A 105 -16.41 -7.74 -12.33
N LEU A 106 -15.93 -8.89 -11.85
CA LEU A 106 -16.69 -9.77 -10.95
C LEU A 106 -16.74 -9.28 -9.50
N ILE A 107 -16.00 -8.23 -9.15
CA ILE A 107 -15.88 -7.76 -7.77
C ILE A 107 -17.15 -7.02 -7.37
N GLN A 108 -17.83 -7.55 -6.35
CA GLN A 108 -18.82 -6.79 -5.64
C GLN A 108 -18.10 -5.78 -4.72
N PRO A 109 -18.36 -4.47 -4.87
CA PRO A 109 -17.65 -3.45 -4.11
C PRO A 109 -18.08 -3.46 -2.64
N TYR A 110 -17.12 -3.38 -1.73
CA TYR A 110 -17.35 -3.26 -0.30
C TYR A 110 -16.44 -2.21 0.33
N LYS A 111 -16.94 -1.54 1.36
CA LYS A 111 -16.20 -0.47 2.03
C LYS A 111 -15.01 -1.02 2.80
N ASN A 112 -13.84 -0.42 2.58
CA ASN A 112 -12.67 -0.69 3.42
C ASN A 112 -12.85 -0.10 4.82
N ASN A 113 -12.32 -0.77 5.84
CA ASN A 113 -12.28 -0.29 7.22
C ASN A 113 -10.99 -0.73 7.91
N ASN A 114 -10.75 -0.22 9.12
CA ASN A 114 -9.51 -0.51 9.86
C ASN A 114 -9.35 -2.01 10.20
N ASP A 115 -10.45 -2.72 10.43
CA ASP A 115 -10.42 -4.16 10.70
C ASP A 115 -9.99 -4.96 9.47
N VAL A 116 -10.56 -4.64 8.30
CA VAL A 116 -10.19 -5.24 7.01
C VAL A 116 -8.73 -4.95 6.69
N LYS A 117 -8.26 -3.70 6.88
CA LYS A 117 -6.84 -3.35 6.73
C LYS A 117 -5.95 -4.19 7.63
N ARG A 118 -6.32 -4.35 8.90
CA ARG A 118 -5.56 -5.17 9.86
C ARG A 118 -5.52 -6.65 9.46
N ILE A 119 -6.64 -7.20 9.00
CA ILE A 119 -6.73 -8.58 8.51
C ILE A 119 -5.85 -8.77 7.28
N LEU A 120 -5.96 -7.89 6.28
CA LEU A 120 -5.14 -7.95 5.07
C LEU A 120 -3.65 -7.83 5.38
N ASN A 121 -3.25 -6.87 6.22
CA ASN A 121 -1.86 -6.71 6.62
C ASN A 121 -1.31 -7.94 7.35
N GLY A 122 -2.11 -8.57 8.22
CA GLY A 122 -1.75 -9.84 8.84
C GLY A 122 -1.62 -10.98 7.83
N PHE A 123 -2.48 -11.00 6.81
CA PHE A 123 -2.49 -12.01 5.77
C PHE A 123 -1.29 -11.91 4.82
N PHE A 124 -0.84 -10.69 4.49
CA PHE A 124 0.38 -10.48 3.68
C PHE A 124 1.69 -10.72 4.44
N GLY A 125 1.64 -11.09 5.73
CA GLY A 125 2.79 -11.59 6.46
C GLY A 125 3.36 -12.84 5.77
N LYS A 126 4.60 -12.76 5.29
CA LYS A 126 5.25 -13.88 4.58
C LYS A 126 5.52 -15.05 5.56
N PRO A 127 5.33 -16.31 5.13
CA PRO A 127 4.84 -16.75 3.81
C PRO A 127 3.31 -16.79 3.72
N LEU A 128 2.78 -16.47 2.53
CA LEU A 128 1.36 -16.64 2.23
C LEU A 128 0.94 -18.12 2.38
N PRO A 129 -0.25 -18.42 2.92
CA PRO A 129 -0.73 -19.80 2.97
C PRO A 129 -0.90 -20.35 1.55
N LYS A 130 -0.42 -21.59 1.32
CA LYS A 130 -0.35 -22.23 -0.01
C LYS A 130 -1.67 -22.29 -0.79
N GLN A 131 -2.80 -22.16 -0.11
CA GLN A 131 -4.14 -22.20 -0.70
C GLN A 131 -4.58 -20.87 -1.34
N TYR A 132 -3.75 -19.83 -1.25
CA TYR A 132 -4.02 -18.53 -1.84
C TYR A 132 -2.89 -18.11 -2.77
N THR A 133 -3.24 -17.36 -3.81
CA THR A 133 -2.30 -16.81 -4.78
C THR A 133 -2.57 -15.33 -4.95
N PHE A 134 -1.54 -14.50 -4.78
CA PHE A 134 -1.65 -13.07 -5.00
C PHE A 134 -1.05 -12.72 -6.36
N ILE A 135 -1.85 -12.10 -7.21
CA ILE A 135 -1.49 -11.70 -8.58
C ILE A 135 -1.39 -10.18 -8.60
N LYS A 136 -0.19 -9.64 -8.85
CA LYS A 136 0.03 -8.20 -8.89
C LYS A 136 -0.32 -7.60 -10.25
N THR A 137 -0.86 -6.39 -10.27
CA THR A 137 -1.11 -5.65 -11.52
C THR A 137 0.18 -5.37 -12.32
N SER A 138 1.32 -5.21 -11.63
CA SER A 138 2.63 -4.97 -12.25
C SER A 138 3.16 -6.15 -13.05
N GLU A 139 2.69 -7.38 -12.78
CA GLU A 139 3.12 -8.60 -13.47
C GLU A 139 2.32 -8.84 -14.77
N ILE A 140 1.22 -8.11 -14.98
CA ILE A 140 0.32 -8.27 -16.14
C ILE A 140 0.71 -7.35 -17.31
N LYS A 141 1.39 -6.22 -17.03
CA LYS A 141 1.87 -5.28 -18.07
C LYS A 141 3.07 -5.80 -18.90
N GLY A 142 3.51 -7.04 -18.69
CA GLY A 142 4.60 -7.68 -19.43
C GLY A 142 4.21 -8.38 -20.73
N THR A 143 2.92 -8.50 -21.05
CA THR A 143 2.44 -9.26 -22.23
C THR A 143 1.35 -8.50 -22.97
N SER A 144 1.68 -7.32 -23.52
CA SER A 144 0.96 -6.77 -24.68
C SER A 144 1.79 -5.70 -25.38
N THR A 145 2.77 -6.15 -26.17
CA THR A 145 3.18 -5.49 -27.43
C THR A 145 3.91 -6.49 -28.31
N ALA A 146 3.15 -7.29 -29.05
CA ALA A 146 3.59 -7.91 -30.29
C ALA A 146 2.36 -8.04 -31.20
N SER A 147 2.54 -7.59 -32.45
CA SER A 147 1.55 -7.61 -33.56
C SER A 147 0.45 -6.55 -33.42
N GLN A 148 0.43 -5.50 -34.23
CA GLN A 148 0.58 -5.45 -35.69
C GLN A 148 1.36 -4.22 -36.16
#